data_AF-A0A412G3W1-F1
#
_entry.id   AF-A0A412G3W1-F1
#
_cell.length_a   1.000
_cell.length_b   1.000
_cell.length_c   1.000
_cell.angle_alpha   90.00
_cell.angle_beta   90.00
_cell.angle_gamma   90.00
#
_symmetry.space_group_name_H-M   'P 1'
#
loop_
_entity.id
_entity.type
_entity.pdbx_description
1 polymer ?
#
loop_
_entity_poly.entity_id
_entity_poly.type
_entity_poly.pdbx_seq_one_letter_code
_entity_poly.pdbx_strand_id
1 'polypeptide(L)'
;MKLEVGTHCPFHIEEGVMIDFVEDQWLILIKDAVWQDEEIKAFRRNPGRLAFLPLDTVVFFTVNIDDVLETSDLPFVIQESESADAILAQTGMPVTLALISSQDEVLALRQLTLGNAESSQVKEQLKRILDAGYEAEVSNHQIDKTQARYQPYELEEKALFTAAF
;
A
#
# COMPACT_ATOMS: atom_id res chain seq x y z
N MET A 1 5.31 11.33 -13.87
CA MET A 1 6.29 11.40 -12.79
C MET A 1 6.61 9.99 -12.31
N LYS A 2 7.71 9.47 -12.84
CA LYS A 2 8.20 8.13 -12.51
C LYS A 2 9.22 8.26 -11.38
N LEU A 3 9.09 7.46 -10.32
CA LEU A 3 10.13 7.35 -9.31
C LEU A 3 11.39 6.74 -9.94
N GLU A 4 12.55 7.30 -9.59
CA GLU A 4 13.85 6.84 -10.08
C GLU A 4 14.84 6.77 -8.92
N VAL A 5 15.60 5.68 -8.84
CA VAL A 5 16.60 5.48 -7.80
C VAL A 5 17.69 6.54 -7.90
N GLY A 6 18.09 7.11 -6.76
CA GLY A 6 19.08 8.19 -6.69
C GLY A 6 18.49 9.58 -6.96
N THR A 7 17.16 9.69 -7.05
CA THR A 7 16.47 10.97 -7.25
C THR A 7 15.59 11.31 -6.04
N HIS A 8 15.24 12.58 -5.93
CA HIS A 8 14.34 13.06 -4.89
C HIS A 8 12.93 12.51 -5.10
N CYS A 9 12.34 11.93 -4.05
CA CYS A 9 10.96 11.51 -3.98
C CYS A 9 10.06 12.75 -4.05
N PRO A 10 9.21 12.88 -5.07
CA PRO A 10 8.39 14.07 -5.25
C PRO A 10 7.15 14.09 -4.34
N PHE A 11 6.90 13.01 -3.60
CA PHE A 11 5.79 12.87 -2.67
C PHE A 11 6.27 13.13 -1.24
N HIS A 12 5.49 13.87 -0.47
CA HIS A 12 5.78 14.08 0.94
C HIS A 12 5.31 12.88 1.75
N ILE A 13 6.23 12.31 2.54
CA ILE A 13 5.93 11.24 3.49
C ILE A 13 6.71 11.48 4.79
N GLU A 14 6.05 11.26 5.92
CA GLU A 14 6.69 11.17 7.23
C GLU A 14 7.45 9.83 7.38
N GLU A 15 8.17 9.64 8.49
CA GLU A 15 8.78 8.34 8.78
C GLU A 15 7.68 7.28 8.96
N GLY A 16 7.82 6.14 8.30
CA GLY A 16 6.82 5.08 8.26
C GLY A 16 6.50 4.59 6.85
N VAL A 17 5.32 4.00 6.70
CA VAL A 17 4.84 3.41 5.44
C VAL A 17 3.55 4.08 5.02
N MET A 18 3.44 4.48 3.76
CA MET A 18 2.21 5.00 3.18
C MET A 18 1.82 4.24 1.92
N ILE A 19 0.55 4.31 1.56
CA ILE A 19 0.03 3.88 0.26
C ILE A 19 -0.74 5.01 -0.39
N ASP A 20 -0.61 5.14 -1.70
CA ASP A 20 -1.44 6.01 -2.53
C ASP A 20 -1.60 5.41 -3.94
N PHE A 21 -2.43 6.05 -4.78
CA PHE A 21 -2.57 5.71 -6.19
C PHE A 21 -2.22 6.91 -7.07
N VAL A 22 -1.12 6.78 -7.81
CA VAL A 22 -0.56 7.86 -8.62
C VAL A 22 -0.19 7.32 -9.99
N GLU A 23 -0.60 8.00 -11.07
CA GLU A 23 -0.21 7.64 -12.44
C GLU A 23 -0.46 6.16 -12.79
N ASP A 24 -1.70 5.73 -12.59
CA ASP A 24 -2.18 4.39 -12.95
C ASP A 24 -1.47 3.23 -12.22
N GLN A 25 -0.86 3.48 -11.06
CA GLN A 25 -0.27 2.46 -10.21
C GLN A 25 -0.47 2.75 -8.73
N TRP A 26 -0.55 1.67 -7.95
CA TRP A 26 -0.42 1.76 -6.50
C TRP A 26 1.03 2.05 -6.15
N LEU A 27 1.22 2.99 -5.23
CA LEU A 27 2.52 3.38 -4.75
C LEU A 27 2.60 3.16 -3.24
N ILE A 28 3.55 2.34 -2.81
CA ILE A 28 3.87 2.12 -1.40
C ILE A 28 5.24 2.73 -1.15
N LEU A 29 5.30 3.75 -0.29
CA LEU A 29 6.55 4.40 0.09
C LEU A 29 6.89 4.00 1.52
N ILE A 30 8.12 3.55 1.74
CA ILE A 30 8.64 3.11 3.04
C ILE A 30 9.81 4.04 3.38
N LYS A 31 9.62 4.94 4.33
CA LYS A 31 10.62 5.91 4.77
C LYS A 31 11.12 5.57 6.16
N ASP A 32 12.44 5.55 6.29
CA ASP A 32 13.12 5.35 7.57
C ASP A 32 14.25 6.38 7.71
N ALA A 33 14.58 6.70 8.96
CA ALA A 33 15.72 7.54 9.31
C ALA A 33 17.04 6.96 8.77
N VAL A 34 17.23 5.65 8.88
CA VAL A 34 18.47 4.95 8.51
C VAL A 34 18.17 3.64 7.81
N TRP A 35 18.70 3.47 6.60
CA TRP A 35 18.71 2.20 5.89
C TRP A 35 20.11 1.61 5.86
N GLN A 36 20.24 0.32 6.20
CA GLN A 36 21.47 -0.43 6.02
C GLN A 36 21.60 -0.92 4.58
N ASP A 37 22.83 -1.03 4.08
CA ASP A 37 23.09 -1.57 2.74
C ASP A 37 22.53 -2.98 2.55
N GLU A 38 22.54 -3.79 3.60
CA GLU A 38 21.95 -5.14 3.64
C GLU A 38 20.44 -5.09 3.45
N GLU A 39 19.72 -4.18 4.11
CA GLU A 39 18.26 -4.01 3.98
C GLU A 39 17.88 -3.55 2.57
N ILE A 40 18.64 -2.60 2.00
CA ILE A 40 18.43 -2.13 0.63
C ILE A 40 18.66 -3.27 -0.39
N LYS A 41 19.63 -4.17 -0.13
CA LYS A 41 19.86 -5.36 -0.97
C LYS A 41 18.76 -6.40 -0.79
N ALA A 42 18.35 -6.65 0.46
CA ALA A 42 17.28 -7.58 0.81
C ALA A 42 15.95 -7.13 0.20
N PHE A 43 15.62 -5.84 0.26
CA PHE A 43 14.39 -5.27 -0.29
C PHE A 43 14.18 -5.63 -1.76
N ARG A 44 15.27 -5.64 -2.55
CA ARG A 44 15.24 -5.94 -3.99
C ARG A 44 15.10 -7.43 -4.31
N ARG A 45 15.27 -8.34 -3.35
CA ARG A 45 15.47 -9.79 -3.62
C ARG A 45 14.68 -10.72 -2.73
N ASN A 46 14.52 -10.38 -1.46
CA ASN A 46 13.88 -11.22 -0.47
C ASN A 46 12.37 -11.31 -0.72
N PRO A 47 11.70 -12.41 -0.37
CA PRO A 47 10.26 -12.54 -0.53
C PRO A 47 9.51 -11.38 0.11
N GLY A 48 8.52 -10.85 -0.60
CA GLY A 48 7.56 -9.89 -0.09
C GLY A 48 6.14 -10.40 -0.20
N ARG A 49 5.25 -9.87 0.64
CA ARG A 49 3.82 -10.16 0.64
C ARG A 49 3.03 -8.87 0.68
N LEU A 50 2.04 -8.77 -0.21
CA LEU A 50 1.04 -7.72 -0.22
C LEU A 50 -0.33 -8.37 -0.04
N ALA A 51 -0.98 -8.10 1.08
CA ALA A 51 -2.32 -8.60 1.35
C ALA A 51 -3.35 -7.49 1.24
N PHE A 52 -4.59 -7.86 0.90
CA PHE A 52 -5.70 -6.93 0.75
C PHE A 52 -6.88 -7.35 1.62
N LEU A 53 -7.35 -6.43 2.46
CA LEU A 53 -8.42 -6.64 3.42
C LEU A 53 -9.48 -5.55 3.24
N PRO A 54 -10.61 -5.84 2.59
CA PRO A 54 -11.73 -4.91 2.56
C PRO A 54 -12.45 -4.92 3.92
N LEU A 55 -12.74 -3.74 4.45
CA LEU A 55 -13.65 -3.53 5.57
C LEU A 55 -14.86 -2.73 5.09
N ASP A 56 -15.81 -2.45 5.99
CA ASP A 56 -17.10 -1.88 5.60
C ASP A 56 -17.00 -0.54 4.84
N THR A 57 -16.17 0.40 5.31
CA THR A 57 -16.04 1.73 4.68
C THR A 57 -14.62 2.09 4.21
N VAL A 58 -13.65 1.21 4.42
CA VAL A 58 -12.23 1.41 4.13
C VAL A 58 -11.60 0.08 3.69
N VAL A 59 -10.51 0.12 2.95
CA VAL A 59 -9.68 -1.07 2.71
C VAL A 59 -8.35 -0.94 3.43
N PHE A 60 -7.79 -2.06 3.85
CA PHE A 60 -6.42 -2.13 4.32
C PHE A 60 -5.60 -2.94 3.32
N PHE A 61 -4.41 -2.45 3.00
CA PHE A 61 -3.34 -3.28 2.49
C PHE A 61 -2.43 -3.65 3.66
N THR A 62 -1.83 -4.84 3.62
CA THR A 62 -0.67 -5.13 4.48
C THR A 62 0.53 -5.43 3.61
N VAL A 63 1.70 -4.94 4.02
CA VAL A 63 2.96 -5.21 3.32
C VAL A 63 3.99 -5.75 4.30
N ASN A 64 4.68 -6.80 3.88
CA ASN A 64 5.80 -7.40 4.59
C ASN A 64 6.91 -7.72 3.59
N ILE A 65 8.15 -7.53 4.01
CA ILE A 65 9.34 -7.89 3.22
C ILE A 65 10.35 -8.54 4.16
N ASP A 66 10.68 -9.80 3.88
CA ASP A 66 11.56 -10.59 4.76
C ASP A 66 12.92 -9.88 4.97
N ASP A 67 13.34 -9.78 6.23
CA ASP A 67 14.55 -9.07 6.70
C ASP A 67 14.63 -7.57 6.38
N VAL A 68 13.50 -6.93 6.06
CA VAL A 68 13.46 -5.48 5.75
C VAL A 68 12.32 -4.77 6.46
N LEU A 69 11.10 -5.31 6.37
CA LEU A 69 9.90 -4.65 6.87
C LEU A 69 8.99 -5.69 7.52
N GLU A 70 8.83 -5.60 8.84
CA GLU A 70 7.76 -6.30 9.55
C GLU A 70 6.40 -5.89 8.99
N THR A 71 5.38 -6.76 9.09
CA THR A 71 4.08 -6.48 8.50
C THR A 71 3.57 -5.11 8.94
N SER A 72 3.30 -4.25 7.97
CA SER A 72 2.73 -2.90 8.16
C SER A 72 1.37 -2.86 7.52
N ASP A 73 0.40 -2.20 8.16
CA ASP A 73 -0.96 -2.05 7.70
C ASP A 73 -1.21 -0.63 7.15
N LEU A 74 -1.87 -0.56 6.01
CA LEU A 74 -1.97 0.64 5.17
C LEU A 74 -3.44 0.87 4.82
N PRO A 75 -4.17 1.67 5.60
CA PRO A 75 -5.54 2.02 5.27
C PRO A 75 -5.58 2.87 4.00
N PHE A 76 -6.60 2.64 3.16
CA PHE A 76 -6.87 3.43 1.97
C PHE A 76 -8.37 3.71 1.85
N VAL A 77 -8.72 4.99 1.79
CA VAL A 77 -10.10 5.47 1.71
C VAL A 77 -10.38 5.93 0.28
N ILE A 78 -11.03 5.08 -0.52
CA ILE A 78 -11.31 5.36 -1.93
C ILE A 78 -12.15 6.62 -2.14
N GLN A 79 -13.02 6.95 -1.19
CA GLN A 79 -13.90 8.12 -1.27
C GLN A 79 -13.16 9.44 -1.10
N GLU A 80 -11.94 9.41 -0.55
CA GLU A 80 -11.04 10.56 -0.42
C GLU A 80 -10.04 10.64 -1.57
N SER A 81 -10.00 9.63 -2.45
CA SER A 81 -9.04 9.56 -3.54
C SER A 81 -9.54 10.32 -4.77
N GLU A 82 -8.74 11.29 -5.25
CA GLU A 82 -8.98 11.97 -6.53
C GLU A 82 -8.86 11.02 -7.74
N SER A 83 -8.25 9.85 -7.54
CA SER A 83 -7.98 8.85 -8.58
C SER A 83 -9.02 7.72 -8.63
N ALA A 84 -10.14 7.82 -7.92
CA ALA A 84 -11.10 6.73 -7.79
C ALA A 84 -11.58 6.15 -9.14
N ASP A 85 -11.96 7.01 -10.09
CA ASP A 85 -12.39 6.57 -11.43
C ASP A 85 -11.28 5.85 -12.20
N ALA A 86 -10.03 6.34 -12.08
CA ALA A 86 -8.87 5.74 -12.74
C ALA A 86 -8.57 4.35 -12.15
N ILE A 87 -8.61 4.21 -10.81
CA ILE A 87 -8.43 2.94 -10.11
C ILE A 87 -9.45 1.90 -10.58
N LEU A 88 -10.71 2.31 -10.80
CA LEU A 88 -11.79 1.41 -11.22
C LEU A 88 -11.75 1.08 -12.72
N ALA A 89 -11.21 1.98 -13.55
CA ALA A 89 -11.11 1.80 -15.00
C ALA A 89 -9.90 0.95 -15.45
N GLN A 90 -8.84 0.85 -14.63
CA GLN A 90 -7.61 0.15 -15.02
C GLN A 90 -7.84 -1.36 -15.23
N THR A 91 -7.13 -1.92 -16.22
CA THR A 91 -7.23 -3.36 -16.52
C THR A 91 -6.41 -4.21 -15.55
N GLY A 92 -5.17 -3.83 -15.29
CA GLY A 92 -4.29 -4.45 -14.30
C GLY A 92 -3.96 -3.48 -13.17
N MET A 93 -3.42 -4.00 -12.07
CA MET A 93 -3.02 -3.21 -10.91
C MET A 93 -1.52 -3.33 -10.66
N PRO A 94 -0.69 -2.50 -11.34
CA PRO A 94 0.71 -2.39 -10.99
C PRO A 94 0.86 -1.77 -9.60
N VAL A 95 1.82 -2.27 -8.85
CA VAL A 95 2.21 -1.78 -7.53
C VAL A 95 3.71 -1.53 -7.53
N THR A 96 4.12 -0.31 -7.19
CA THR A 96 5.52 0.06 -6.98
C THR A 96 5.75 0.29 -5.50
N LEU A 97 6.76 -0.37 -4.95
CA LEU A 97 7.29 -0.14 -3.62
C LEU A 97 8.59 0.65 -3.73
N ALA A 98 8.82 1.61 -2.85
CA ALA A 98 10.06 2.38 -2.80
C ALA A 98 10.58 2.52 -1.37
N LEU A 99 11.90 2.33 -1.20
CA LEU A 99 12.59 2.75 0.02
C LEU A 99 13.01 4.21 -0.12
N ILE A 100 12.63 5.03 0.86
CA ILE A 100 12.90 6.46 0.91
C ILE A 100 13.82 6.77 2.08
N SER A 101 14.86 7.58 1.84
CA SER A 101 15.77 8.03 2.90
C SER A 101 15.15 9.15 3.75
N SER A 102 15.79 9.48 4.87
CA SER A 102 15.45 10.66 5.66
C SER A 102 15.60 11.99 4.91
N GLN A 103 16.33 12.03 3.79
CA GLN A 103 16.49 13.19 2.91
C GLN A 103 15.58 13.15 1.67
N ASP A 104 14.52 12.33 1.73
CA ASP A 104 13.57 12.15 0.63
C ASP A 104 14.23 11.64 -0.67
N GLU A 105 15.29 10.83 -0.58
CA GLU A 105 15.90 10.19 -1.74
C GLU A 105 15.33 8.78 -1.95
N VAL A 106 15.03 8.41 -3.20
CA VAL A 106 14.62 7.05 -3.55
C VAL A 106 15.85 6.13 -3.57
N LEU A 107 15.96 5.23 -2.61
CA LEU A 107 17.10 4.32 -2.45
C LEU A 107 16.94 3.01 -3.23
N ALA A 108 15.72 2.51 -3.33
CA ALA A 108 15.40 1.30 -4.06
C ALA A 108 13.96 1.31 -4.54
N LEU A 109 13.70 0.57 -5.62
CA LEU A 109 12.39 0.33 -6.18
C LEU A 109 12.16 -1.16 -6.35
N ARG A 110 10.93 -1.59 -6.14
CA ARG A 110 10.45 -2.93 -6.44
C ARG A 110 9.05 -2.84 -7.02
N GLN A 111 8.76 -3.69 -7.99
CA GLN A 111 7.49 -3.65 -8.69
C GLN A 111 6.87 -5.03 -8.72
N LEU A 112 5.55 -5.08 -8.54
CA LEU A 112 4.73 -6.24 -8.82
C LEU A 112 3.49 -5.78 -9.59
N THR A 113 2.76 -6.74 -10.15
CA THR A 113 1.45 -6.49 -10.73
C THR A 113 0.51 -7.53 -10.16
N LEU A 114 -0.60 -7.09 -9.57
CA LEU A 114 -1.63 -8.02 -9.11
C LEU A 114 -2.21 -8.77 -10.31
N GLY A 115 -2.49 -10.06 -10.14
CA GLY A 115 -3.12 -10.87 -11.17
C GLY A 115 -4.54 -10.39 -11.49
N ASN A 116 -5.13 -10.95 -12.54
CA ASN A 116 -6.46 -10.54 -12.99
C ASN A 116 -7.55 -10.81 -11.94
N ALA A 117 -7.42 -11.90 -11.18
CA ALA A 117 -8.39 -12.28 -10.15
C ALA A 117 -8.31 -11.30 -8.96
N GLU A 118 -7.11 -11.06 -8.45
CA GLU A 118 -6.83 -10.13 -7.36
C GLU A 118 -7.25 -8.71 -7.75
N SER A 119 -6.86 -8.26 -8.95
CA SER A 119 -7.22 -6.93 -9.46
C SER A 119 -8.74 -6.74 -9.57
N SER A 120 -9.47 -7.80 -9.95
CA SER A 120 -10.93 -7.75 -10.03
C SER A 120 -11.56 -7.65 -8.65
N GLN A 121 -11.04 -8.40 -7.67
CA GLN A 121 -11.50 -8.35 -6.29
C GLN A 121 -11.27 -6.97 -5.66
N VAL A 122 -10.10 -6.37 -5.85
CA VAL A 122 -9.83 -5.01 -5.35
C VAL A 122 -10.83 -4.01 -5.93
N LYS A 123 -11.03 -4.00 -7.26
CA LYS A 123 -11.99 -3.09 -7.91
C LYS A 123 -13.43 -3.28 -7.43
N GLU A 124 -13.86 -4.53 -7.28
CA GLU A 124 -15.21 -4.84 -6.80
C GLU A 124 -15.44 -4.27 -5.40
N GLN A 125 -14.49 -4.44 -4.48
CA GLN A 125 -14.62 -3.95 -3.11
C GLN A 125 -14.52 -2.43 -3.04
N LEU A 126 -13.55 -1.81 -3.74
CA LEU A 126 -13.42 -0.35 -3.79
C LEU A 126 -14.67 0.30 -4.37
N LYS A 127 -15.23 -0.27 -5.45
CA LYS A 127 -16.48 0.22 -6.04
C LYS A 127 -17.65 0.12 -5.06
N ARG A 128 -17.80 -1.03 -4.40
CA ARG A 128 -18.84 -1.23 -3.38
C ARG A 128 -18.75 -0.19 -2.27
N ILE A 129 -17.54 0.07 -1.77
CA ILE A 129 -17.28 1.05 -0.70
C ILE A 129 -17.57 2.47 -1.19
N LEU A 130 -17.17 2.82 -2.41
CA LEU A 130 -17.44 4.10 -3.04
C LEU A 130 -18.95 4.37 -3.19
N ASP A 131 -19.72 3.34 -3.58
CA ASP A 131 -21.17 3.44 -3.81
C ASP A 131 -21.99 3.45 -2.50
N ALA A 132 -21.42 3.02 -1.36
CA ALA A 132 -22.14 2.79 -0.09
C ALA A 132 -22.45 4.06 0.73
N GLY A 133 -22.11 5.24 0.21
CA GLY A 133 -22.15 6.50 0.96
C GLY A 133 -20.88 6.72 1.79
N TYR A 134 -20.55 7.98 2.06
CA TYR A 134 -19.29 8.35 2.70
C TYR A 134 -19.50 9.33 3.85
N GLU A 135 -19.06 8.91 5.03
CA GLU A 135 -18.95 9.73 6.23
C GLU A 135 -17.54 9.58 6.80
N ALA A 136 -16.74 10.66 6.71
CA ALA A 136 -15.33 10.64 7.09
C ALA A 136 -15.11 10.16 8.53
N GLU A 137 -15.96 10.60 9.48
CA GLU A 137 -15.87 10.18 10.88
C GLU A 137 -16.07 8.66 11.06
N VAL A 138 -16.94 8.04 10.25
CA VAL A 138 -17.19 6.59 10.30
C VAL A 138 -15.97 5.83 9.80
N SER A 139 -15.38 6.26 8.66
CA SER A 139 -14.17 5.64 8.12
C SER A 139 -12.97 5.79 9.05
N ASN A 140 -12.74 7.00 9.58
CA ASN A 140 -11.65 7.23 10.54
C ASN A 140 -11.84 6.40 11.81
N HIS A 141 -13.06 6.34 12.35
CA HIS A 141 -13.34 5.49 13.51
C HIS A 141 -13.12 4.00 13.20
N GLN A 142 -13.45 3.53 11.99
CA GLN A 142 -13.19 2.14 11.59
C GLN A 142 -11.70 1.84 11.48
N ILE A 143 -10.90 2.76 10.95
CA ILE A 143 -9.44 2.64 10.89
C ILE A 143 -8.88 2.55 12.31
N ASP A 144 -9.14 3.56 13.15
CA ASP A 144 -8.64 3.64 14.53
C ASP A 144 -9.00 2.39 15.34
N LYS A 145 -10.26 1.95 15.24
CA LYS A 145 -10.75 0.76 15.94
C LYS A 145 -10.07 -0.52 15.46
N THR A 146 -9.78 -0.62 14.17
CA THR A 146 -9.13 -1.80 13.58
C THR A 146 -7.67 -1.87 14.05
N GLN A 147 -6.94 -0.76 13.95
CA GLN A 147 -5.53 -0.65 14.35
C GLN A 147 -5.35 -0.78 15.87
N ALA A 148 -6.31 -0.32 16.67
CA ALA A 148 -6.28 -0.52 18.12
C ALA A 148 -6.56 -1.97 18.53
N ARG A 149 -7.23 -2.76 17.68
CA ARG A 149 -7.68 -4.11 18.00
C ARG A 149 -6.73 -5.20 17.53
N TYR A 150 -6.09 -4.98 16.38
CA TYR A 150 -5.30 -6.01 15.72
C TYR A 150 -3.89 -5.52 15.46
N GLN A 151 -2.92 -6.42 15.62
CA GLN A 151 -1.58 -6.21 15.07
C GLN A 151 -1.62 -6.40 13.54
N PRO A 152 -0.72 -5.76 12.77
CA PRO A 152 -0.72 -5.86 11.31
C PRO A 152 -0.64 -7.30 10.78
N TYR A 153 0.14 -8.17 11.43
CA TYR A 153 0.24 -9.59 11.04
C TYR A 153 -1.08 -10.35 11.24
N GLU A 154 -1.91 -9.95 12.20
CA GLU A 154 -3.24 -10.56 12.41
C GLU A 154 -4.25 -10.12 11.35
N LEU A 155 -4.05 -8.94 10.75
CA LEU A 155 -4.84 -8.45 9.61
C LEU A 155 -4.47 -9.19 8.33
N GLU A 156 -3.18 -9.49 8.13
CA GLU A 156 -2.70 -10.30 7.00
C GLU A 156 -3.37 -11.68 6.97
N GLU A 157 -3.52 -12.36 8.13
CA GLU A 157 -4.22 -13.65 8.23
C GLU A 157 -5.71 -13.60 7.84
N LYS A 158 -6.31 -12.41 7.89
CA LYS A 158 -7.73 -12.17 7.57
C LYS A 158 -7.93 -11.64 6.17
N ALA A 159 -6.85 -11.39 5.43
CA ALA A 159 -6.91 -10.80 4.11
C ALA A 159 -7.74 -11.64 3.14
N LEU A 160 -8.42 -10.96 2.22
CA LEU A 160 -9.17 -11.60 1.14
C LEU A 160 -8.24 -12.37 0.21
N PHE A 161 -7.06 -11.82 -0.06
CA PHE A 161 -5.98 -12.49 -0.76
C PHE A 161 -4.62 -11.94 -0.31
N THR A 162 -3.57 -12.71 -0.60
CA THR A 162 -2.18 -12.32 -0.44
C THR A 162 -1.40 -12.59 -1.72
N ALA A 163 -0.76 -11.56 -2.27
CA ALA A 163 0.13 -11.66 -3.42
C ALA A 163 1.58 -11.70 -2.94
N ALA A 164 2.30 -12.76 -3.30
CA ALA A 164 3.74 -12.84 -3.08
C ALA A 164 4.51 -12.19 -4.24
N PHE A 165 5.65 -11.57 -3.94
CA PHE A 165 6.50 -10.91 -4.93
C PHE A 165 7.98 -10.97 -4.55
#